data_AF-A0A9D5T544-F1
#
_entry.id   AF-A0A9D5T544-F1
#
_cell.length_a   1.000
_cell.length_b   1.000
_cell.length_c   1.000
_cell.angle_alpha   90.00
_cell.angle_beta   90.00
_cell.angle_gamma   90.00
#
_symmetry.space_group_name_H-M   'P 1'
#
loop_
_entity.id
_entity.type
_entity.pdbx_description
1 polymer ?
#
loop_
_entity_poly.entity_id
_entity_poly.type
_entity_poly.pdbx_seq_one_letter_code
_entity_poly.pdbx_strand_id
1 'polypeptide(L)'
;MLIFLLFCGFSVGAKTISSECDISDINVPFEYTNTKAEIGTNLDIKAKSAILLEPYTGKILYEQNCDEKLPPASITKIMPLLLVMEALERGDITLETMVSASEHACSMGGSQIWLEPGEGMTVDHLLKATVIASANDACVALGEQLAGSEEGFVALMNKRAKELGMNNTHFVNCTGLDAEGHLTTAHDVALMSAQLIKFPLIKKYSTVWMDTLRDGESELVNTNKLVRFYKGTTGLKTGTTSGAKYCLSATAERDGMELVAVVMAGESSDLRFSGAKKLLDYGFANYSFKEIGAELKENEISLLKGVKKTVGVSCDEKVNVLLPKTEKSQIVRQTEWNKKITAPIKKGDEIGRVNVYVGKTQVGTLPITASEAVEKLTFWVALRWILGGITTL
;
A
#
# COMPACT_ATOMS: atom_id res chain seq x y z
N MET A 1 -24.42 21.17 -59.33
CA MET A 1 -24.79 21.24 -57.91
C MET A 1 -25.25 19.85 -57.48
N LEU A 2 -24.33 18.99 -57.04
CA LEU A 2 -24.67 17.69 -56.43
C LEU A 2 -23.58 17.36 -55.41
N ILE A 3 -24.01 17.16 -54.17
CA ILE A 3 -23.21 17.04 -52.96
C ILE A 3 -22.70 15.59 -52.83
N PHE A 4 -21.40 15.44 -52.58
CA PHE A 4 -20.78 14.18 -52.18
C PHE A 4 -21.12 13.90 -50.70
N LEU A 5 -21.87 12.82 -50.44
CA LEU A 5 -22.09 12.27 -49.10
C LEU A 5 -21.01 11.23 -48.81
N LEU A 6 -20.05 11.57 -47.96
CA LEU A 6 -19.14 10.60 -47.32
C LEU A 6 -19.85 9.97 -46.13
N PHE A 7 -20.20 8.69 -46.24
CA PHE A 7 -20.51 7.85 -45.09
C PHE A 7 -19.21 7.34 -44.48
N CYS A 8 -18.80 7.91 -43.34
CA CYS A 8 -17.80 7.30 -42.46
C CYS A 8 -18.53 6.36 -41.49
N GLY A 9 -18.48 5.06 -41.77
CA GLY A 9 -18.84 4.04 -40.80
C GLY A 9 -17.74 3.93 -39.73
N PHE A 10 -18.02 4.36 -38.51
CA PHE A 10 -17.20 4.02 -37.35
C PHE A 10 -17.56 2.60 -36.91
N SER A 11 -16.68 1.64 -37.25
CA SER A 11 -16.66 0.33 -36.61
C SER A 11 -16.04 0.48 -35.22
N VAL A 12 -16.87 0.39 -34.17
CA VAL A 12 -16.40 0.26 -32.80
C VAL A 12 -15.89 -1.18 -32.65
N GLY A 13 -14.57 -1.35 -32.78
CA GLY A 13 -13.91 -2.60 -32.43
C GLY A 13 -13.92 -2.76 -30.92
N ALA A 14 -14.85 -3.56 -30.39
CA ALA A 14 -14.75 -4.08 -29.04
C ALA A 14 -13.46 -4.92 -28.95
N LYS A 15 -12.44 -4.40 -28.27
CA LYS A 15 -11.30 -5.21 -27.85
C LYS A 15 -11.78 -6.10 -26.72
N THR A 16 -11.94 -7.39 -27.01
CA THR A 16 -12.06 -8.43 -26.01
C THR A 16 -10.81 -8.39 -25.14
N ILE A 17 -10.99 -8.07 -23.86
CA ILE A 17 -9.92 -8.12 -22.85
C ILE A 17 -9.56 -9.60 -22.70
N SER A 18 -8.32 -9.97 -23.01
CA SER A 18 -7.80 -11.32 -22.86
C SER A 18 -7.78 -11.72 -21.38
N SER A 19 -8.28 -12.91 -21.09
CA SER A 19 -8.50 -13.49 -19.75
C SER A 19 -7.22 -13.89 -18.99
N GLU A 20 -6.11 -13.19 -19.20
CA GLU A 20 -4.85 -13.44 -18.49
C GLU A 20 -4.46 -12.15 -17.76
N CYS A 21 -5.16 -11.87 -16.67
CA CYS A 21 -4.77 -10.85 -15.71
C CYS A 21 -3.59 -11.42 -14.90
N ASP A 22 -2.38 -11.24 -15.42
CA ASP A 22 -1.16 -11.71 -14.79
C ASP A 22 -0.78 -10.76 -13.64
N ILE A 23 -1.26 -11.08 -12.44
CA ILE A 23 -0.99 -10.35 -11.20
C ILE A 23 0.48 -10.54 -10.72
N SER A 24 1.29 -11.37 -11.40
CA SER A 24 2.64 -11.72 -10.95
C SER A 24 3.66 -10.57 -10.99
N ASP A 25 3.38 -9.48 -11.71
CA ASP A 25 4.29 -8.33 -11.84
C ASP A 25 4.28 -7.37 -10.63
N ILE A 26 3.38 -7.54 -9.66
CA ILE A 26 3.36 -6.74 -8.41
C ILE A 26 3.98 -7.57 -7.28
N ASN A 27 5.25 -7.94 -7.47
CA ASN A 27 6.05 -8.56 -6.43
C ASN A 27 7.04 -7.53 -5.87
N VAL A 28 6.53 -6.59 -5.08
CA VAL A 28 7.36 -5.97 -4.05
C VAL A 28 7.33 -6.95 -2.88
N PRO A 29 8.40 -7.74 -2.63
CA PRO A 29 8.42 -8.64 -1.49
C PRO A 29 8.19 -7.83 -0.22
N PHE A 30 7.04 -8.06 0.42
CA PHE A 30 6.76 -7.56 1.74
C PHE A 30 7.47 -8.50 2.72
N GLU A 31 8.75 -8.23 3.00
CA GLU A 31 9.49 -8.94 4.03
C GLU A 31 8.95 -8.54 5.41
N TYR A 32 7.91 -9.27 5.85
CA TYR A 32 7.39 -9.13 7.19
C TYR A 32 8.29 -9.87 8.18
N THR A 33 9.01 -9.12 9.03
CA THR A 33 9.56 -9.73 10.24
C THR A 33 8.44 -9.87 11.26
N ASN A 34 8.04 -11.11 11.58
CA ASN A 34 7.16 -11.46 12.70
C ASN A 34 7.79 -11.01 14.04
N THR A 35 7.75 -9.70 14.29
CA THR A 35 8.19 -9.11 15.55
C THR A 35 6.94 -8.89 16.39
N LYS A 36 6.72 -9.77 17.37
CA LYS A 36 5.67 -9.60 18.36
C LYS A 36 5.81 -8.26 19.06
N ALA A 37 4.69 -7.67 19.47
CA ALA A 37 4.69 -6.47 20.28
C ALA A 37 5.62 -6.63 21.50
N GLU A 38 6.38 -5.58 21.84
CA GLU A 38 7.15 -5.57 23.08
C GLU A 38 6.18 -5.72 24.27
N ILE A 39 6.32 -6.83 24.98
CA ILE A 39 5.39 -7.32 26.00
C ILE A 39 5.30 -6.30 27.14
N GLY A 40 4.08 -5.82 27.47
CA GLY A 40 3.86 -5.11 28.74
C GLY A 40 2.61 -4.23 28.85
N THR A 41 2.01 -3.77 27.74
CA THR A 41 0.90 -2.79 27.82
C THR A 41 -0.45 -3.44 27.57
N ASN A 42 -1.33 -3.49 28.58
CA ASN A 42 -2.74 -3.81 28.39
C ASN A 42 -3.53 -2.51 28.17
N LEU A 43 -4.03 -2.30 26.95
CA LEU A 43 -4.82 -1.11 26.58
C LEU A 43 -6.32 -1.25 26.87
N ASP A 44 -6.76 -2.41 27.39
CA ASP A 44 -8.16 -2.75 27.64
C ASP A 44 -9.05 -2.47 26.41
N ILE A 45 -8.76 -3.17 25.31
CA ILE A 45 -9.52 -3.07 24.06
C ILE A 45 -10.74 -4.00 24.15
N LYS A 46 -11.94 -3.41 24.20
CA LYS A 46 -13.23 -4.14 24.29
C LYS A 46 -13.66 -4.74 22.94
N ALA A 47 -12.87 -5.68 22.47
CA ALA A 47 -13.05 -6.42 21.23
C ALA A 47 -12.46 -7.83 21.36
N LYS A 48 -12.82 -8.75 20.47
CA LYS A 48 -12.21 -10.09 20.49
C LYS A 48 -10.76 -10.07 20.02
N SER A 49 -10.51 -9.32 18.95
CA SER A 49 -9.21 -9.25 18.29
C SER A 49 -8.84 -7.82 17.93
N ALA A 50 -7.57 -7.47 18.08
CA ALA A 50 -7.02 -6.16 17.71
C ALA A 50 -5.53 -6.23 17.38
N ILE A 51 -5.07 -5.30 16.55
CA ILE A 51 -3.65 -5.11 16.22
C ILE A 51 -3.36 -3.63 15.93
N LEU A 52 -2.13 -3.20 16.24
CA LEU A 52 -1.55 -1.94 15.79
C LEU A 52 -0.26 -2.24 15.02
N LEU A 53 -0.20 -1.80 13.78
CA LEU A 53 0.90 -2.03 12.85
C LEU A 53 1.43 -0.70 12.31
N GLU A 54 2.75 -0.57 12.21
CA GLU A 54 3.39 0.47 11.39
C GLU A 54 3.69 -0.12 10.00
N PRO A 55 3.12 0.43 8.91
CA PRO A 55 3.07 -0.23 7.61
C PRO A 55 4.39 -0.25 6.84
N TYR A 56 5.31 0.69 7.08
CA TYR A 56 6.57 0.77 6.32
C TYR A 56 7.63 -0.21 6.84
N THR A 57 7.73 -0.38 8.16
CA THR A 57 8.65 -1.31 8.83
C THR A 57 8.03 -2.68 9.07
N GLY A 58 6.69 -2.79 9.02
CA GLY A 58 5.97 -4.02 9.36
C GLY A 58 5.97 -4.34 10.86
N LYS A 59 6.44 -3.44 11.72
CA LYS A 59 6.52 -3.70 13.17
C LYS A 59 5.13 -3.70 13.80
N ILE A 60 4.78 -4.80 14.48
CA ILE A 60 3.61 -4.85 15.37
C ILE A 60 3.93 -4.09 16.65
N LEU A 61 3.12 -3.10 16.98
CA LEU A 61 3.26 -2.30 18.19
C LEU A 61 2.35 -2.77 19.31
N TYR A 62 1.23 -3.41 18.95
CA TYR A 62 0.29 -4.01 19.88
C TYR A 62 -0.47 -5.15 19.19
N GLU A 63 -0.74 -6.23 19.92
CA GLU A 63 -1.57 -7.34 19.47
C GLU A 63 -2.47 -7.85 20.60
N GLN A 64 -3.70 -8.24 20.25
CA GLN A 64 -4.65 -8.95 21.10
C GLN A 64 -5.37 -9.98 20.23
N ASN A 65 -5.09 -11.28 20.40
CA ASN A 65 -5.68 -12.36 19.59
C ASN A 65 -5.67 -12.06 18.07
N CYS A 66 -4.60 -11.45 17.55
CA CYS A 66 -4.59 -10.87 16.20
C CYS A 66 -4.76 -11.90 15.08
N ASP A 67 -4.53 -13.19 15.35
CA ASP A 67 -4.69 -14.32 14.43
C ASP A 67 -6.02 -15.08 14.61
N GLU A 68 -6.92 -14.61 15.48
CA GLU A 68 -8.25 -15.22 15.64
C GLU A 68 -9.08 -15.01 14.37
N LYS A 69 -9.57 -16.12 13.79
CA LYS A 69 -10.42 -16.09 12.59
C LYS A 69 -11.82 -15.60 12.93
N LEU A 70 -12.19 -14.46 12.38
CA LEU A 70 -13.44 -13.76 12.66
C LEU A 70 -14.08 -13.26 11.35
N PRO A 71 -15.43 -13.14 11.31
CA PRO A 71 -16.09 -12.51 10.19
C PRO A 71 -15.72 -11.02 10.10
N PRO A 72 -15.33 -10.51 8.93
CA PRO A 72 -14.86 -9.13 8.76
C PRO A 72 -15.98 -8.08 8.71
N ALA A 73 -17.18 -8.44 8.28
CA ALA A 73 -18.15 -7.49 7.74
C ALA A 73 -17.51 -6.61 6.64
N SER A 74 -17.99 -5.37 6.45
CA SER A 74 -17.53 -4.51 5.35
C SER A 74 -16.06 -4.08 5.38
N ILE A 75 -15.25 -4.43 6.38
CA ILE A 75 -13.78 -4.26 6.23
C ILE A 75 -13.21 -5.18 5.15
N THR A 76 -13.97 -6.20 4.68
CA THR A 76 -13.70 -6.96 3.46
C THR A 76 -13.40 -6.04 2.27
N LYS A 77 -14.14 -4.92 2.15
CA LYS A 77 -14.02 -3.99 1.01
C LYS A 77 -12.64 -3.35 0.85
N ILE A 78 -11.76 -3.48 1.84
CA ILE A 78 -10.35 -3.07 1.72
C ILE A 78 -9.66 -3.86 0.60
N MET A 79 -9.94 -5.17 0.44
CA MET A 79 -9.37 -5.98 -0.63
C MET A 79 -9.89 -5.58 -2.02
N PRO A 80 -11.21 -5.45 -2.26
CA PRO A 80 -11.73 -4.86 -3.49
C PRO A 80 -11.13 -3.50 -3.84
N LEU A 81 -11.05 -2.59 -2.86
CA LEU A 81 -10.45 -1.27 -3.06
C LEU A 81 -8.98 -1.38 -3.46
N LEU A 82 -8.21 -2.29 -2.85
CA LEU A 82 -6.84 -2.58 -3.25
C LEU A 82 -6.75 -3.04 -4.70
N LEU A 83 -7.57 -4.01 -5.12
CA LEU A 83 -7.56 -4.51 -6.49
C LEU A 83 -7.94 -3.42 -7.52
N VAL A 84 -8.89 -2.54 -7.16
CA VAL A 84 -9.25 -1.39 -8.02
C VAL A 84 -8.11 -0.38 -8.11
N MET A 85 -7.41 -0.09 -7.01
CA MET A 85 -6.25 0.81 -7.04
C MET A 85 -5.10 0.24 -7.87
N GLU A 86 -4.83 -1.07 -7.76
CA GLU A 86 -3.84 -1.77 -8.58
C GLU A 86 -4.21 -1.76 -10.07
N ALA A 87 -5.51 -1.92 -10.41
CA ALA A 87 -5.98 -1.83 -11.79
C ALA A 87 -5.86 -0.41 -12.36
N LEU A 88 -6.10 0.63 -11.55
CA LEU A 88 -5.87 2.03 -11.93
C LEU A 88 -4.38 2.32 -12.15
N GLU A 89 -3.50 1.79 -11.31
CA GLU A 89 -2.04 1.96 -11.44
C GLU A 89 -1.49 1.29 -12.71
N ARG A 90 -2.01 0.10 -13.06
CA ARG A 90 -1.66 -0.59 -14.33
C ARG A 90 -2.27 0.08 -15.57
N GLY A 91 -3.28 0.92 -15.40
CA GLY A 91 -4.01 1.55 -16.50
C GLY A 91 -5.05 0.64 -17.16
N ASP A 92 -5.50 -0.42 -16.48
CA ASP A 92 -6.55 -1.33 -16.95
C ASP A 92 -7.91 -0.61 -17.02
N ILE A 93 -8.11 0.34 -16.10
CA ILE A 93 -9.25 1.25 -16.01
C ILE A 93 -8.75 2.66 -15.66
N THR A 94 -9.60 3.66 -15.87
CA THR A 94 -9.38 5.04 -15.41
C THR A 94 -10.51 5.49 -14.50
N LEU A 95 -10.35 6.63 -13.81
CA LEU A 95 -11.39 7.21 -12.96
C LEU A 95 -12.66 7.57 -13.76
N GLU A 96 -12.51 7.89 -15.04
CA GLU A 96 -13.58 8.25 -15.98
C GLU A 96 -14.21 7.03 -16.68
N THR A 97 -13.66 5.83 -16.47
CA THR A 97 -14.23 4.61 -17.04
C THR A 97 -15.66 4.43 -16.53
N MET A 98 -16.60 4.29 -17.47
CA MET A 98 -18.01 4.05 -17.16
C MET A 98 -18.22 2.58 -16.87
N VAL A 99 -18.84 2.29 -15.73
CA VAL A 99 -19.23 0.96 -15.27
C VAL A 99 -20.74 0.88 -15.27
N SER A 100 -21.28 -0.12 -15.96
CA SER A 100 -22.72 -0.39 -15.99
C SER A 100 -23.09 -1.33 -14.84
N ALA A 101 -24.07 -0.96 -14.03
CA ALA A 101 -24.56 -1.81 -12.95
C ALA A 101 -25.31 -3.04 -13.51
N SER A 102 -24.95 -4.24 -13.04
CA SER A 102 -25.66 -5.47 -13.36
C SER A 102 -26.90 -5.65 -12.47
N GLU A 103 -27.82 -6.54 -12.86
CA GLU A 103 -28.93 -6.95 -11.98
C GLU A 103 -28.42 -7.53 -10.65
N HIS A 104 -27.31 -8.27 -10.68
CA HIS A 104 -26.69 -8.85 -9.48
C HIS A 104 -26.18 -7.76 -8.53
N ALA A 105 -25.42 -6.79 -9.04
CA ALA A 105 -24.95 -5.65 -8.25
C ALA A 105 -26.12 -4.88 -7.61
N CYS A 106 -27.19 -4.64 -8.37
CA CYS A 106 -28.37 -3.94 -7.90
C CYS A 106 -29.18 -4.76 -6.86
N SER A 107 -29.09 -6.09 -6.91
CA SER A 107 -29.78 -6.99 -5.98
C SER A 107 -29.16 -7.07 -4.59
N MET A 108 -27.99 -6.43 -4.40
CA MET A 108 -27.34 -6.38 -3.10
C MET A 108 -28.27 -5.83 -2.02
N GLY A 109 -28.03 -6.23 -0.77
CA GLY A 109 -28.65 -5.65 0.42
C GLY A 109 -27.63 -4.87 1.25
N GLY A 110 -28.03 -4.34 2.40
CA GLY A 110 -27.14 -3.62 3.30
C GLY A 110 -26.92 -2.16 2.89
N SER A 111 -25.71 -1.64 3.05
CA SER A 111 -25.38 -0.28 2.62
C SER A 111 -25.28 -0.22 1.10
N GLN A 112 -26.00 0.71 0.46
CA GLN A 112 -26.13 0.81 -0.99
C GLN A 112 -26.28 2.28 -1.41
N ILE A 113 -26.03 2.55 -2.69
CA ILE A 113 -26.43 3.80 -3.36
C ILE A 113 -27.64 3.61 -4.28
N TRP A 114 -28.23 2.40 -4.27
CA TRP A 114 -29.43 2.01 -5.00
C TRP A 114 -29.26 2.17 -6.51
N LEU A 115 -28.18 1.57 -7.05
CA LEU A 115 -27.99 1.46 -8.49
C LEU A 115 -29.20 0.79 -9.16
N GLU A 116 -29.56 1.26 -10.36
CA GLU A 116 -30.54 0.60 -11.22
C GLU A 116 -29.84 -0.28 -12.29
N PRO A 117 -30.45 -1.42 -12.72
CA PRO A 117 -29.86 -2.24 -13.78
C PRO A 117 -29.60 -1.46 -15.06
N GLY A 118 -28.37 -1.50 -15.56
CA GLY A 118 -27.93 -0.74 -16.73
C GLY A 118 -27.52 0.70 -16.44
N GLU A 119 -27.68 1.18 -15.20
CA GLU A 119 -27.20 2.51 -14.81
C GLU A 119 -25.68 2.58 -14.92
N GLY A 120 -25.18 3.61 -15.61
CA GLY A 120 -23.75 3.86 -15.78
C GLY A 120 -23.23 4.85 -14.74
N MET A 121 -22.19 4.47 -14.00
CA MET A 121 -21.42 5.38 -13.13
C MET A 121 -19.92 5.29 -13.42
N THR A 122 -19.20 6.38 -13.21
CA THR A 122 -17.74 6.39 -13.33
C THR A 122 -17.09 5.59 -12.20
N VAL A 123 -15.91 5.04 -12.43
CA VAL A 123 -15.08 4.41 -11.39
C VAL A 123 -14.86 5.36 -10.22
N ASP A 124 -14.65 6.66 -10.47
CA ASP A 124 -14.54 7.68 -9.41
C ASP A 124 -15.75 7.71 -8.47
N HIS A 125 -16.97 7.74 -9.03
CA HIS A 125 -18.20 7.74 -8.25
C HIS A 125 -18.41 6.43 -7.49
N LEU A 126 -18.10 5.28 -8.10
CA LEU A 126 -18.23 3.99 -7.44
C LEU A 126 -17.20 3.81 -6.32
N LEU A 127 -15.96 4.29 -6.50
CA LEU A 127 -14.95 4.34 -5.45
C LEU A 127 -15.42 5.22 -4.29
N LYS A 128 -15.91 6.42 -4.60
CA LYS A 128 -16.47 7.34 -3.62
C LYS A 128 -17.60 6.68 -2.81
N ALA A 129 -18.57 6.05 -3.48
CA ALA A 129 -19.66 5.32 -2.84
C ALA A 129 -19.18 4.17 -1.94
N THR A 130 -18.23 3.37 -2.44
CA THR A 130 -17.68 2.20 -1.76
C THR A 130 -16.88 2.60 -0.50
N VAL A 131 -16.06 3.65 -0.59
CA VAL A 131 -15.22 4.10 0.52
C VAL A 131 -16.04 4.83 1.58
N ILE A 132 -16.83 5.83 1.17
CA ILE A 132 -17.54 6.74 2.08
C ILE A 132 -18.76 6.04 2.68
N ALA A 133 -19.69 5.60 1.84
CA ALA A 133 -20.97 5.04 2.28
C ALA A 133 -20.95 3.52 2.45
N SER A 134 -19.83 2.85 2.15
CA SER A 134 -19.71 1.39 2.24
C SER A 134 -20.62 0.63 1.28
N ALA A 135 -21.00 1.25 0.15
CA ALA A 135 -21.98 0.74 -0.79
C ALA A 135 -21.61 -0.64 -1.37
N ASN A 136 -22.51 -1.61 -1.25
CA ASN A 136 -22.34 -3.00 -1.67
C ASN A 136 -22.51 -3.16 -3.19
N ASP A 137 -23.56 -2.54 -3.71
CA ASP A 137 -23.87 -2.46 -5.14
C ASP A 137 -22.71 -1.84 -5.94
N ALA A 138 -22.14 -0.74 -5.46
CA ALA A 138 -20.97 -0.12 -6.08
C ALA A 138 -19.71 -1.03 -6.02
N CYS A 139 -19.52 -1.75 -4.91
CA CYS A 139 -18.39 -2.67 -4.75
C CYS A 139 -18.50 -3.87 -5.71
N VAL A 140 -19.69 -4.43 -5.87
CA VAL A 140 -19.95 -5.54 -6.80
C VAL A 140 -19.78 -5.06 -8.24
N ALA A 141 -20.34 -3.90 -8.61
CA ALA A 141 -20.19 -3.34 -9.96
C ALA A 141 -18.72 -3.11 -10.34
N LEU A 142 -17.90 -2.59 -9.42
CA LEU A 142 -16.45 -2.48 -9.63
C LEU A 142 -15.77 -3.85 -9.79
N GLY A 143 -16.17 -4.84 -8.98
CA GLY A 143 -15.63 -6.18 -9.07
C GLY A 143 -15.95 -6.88 -10.39
N GLU A 144 -17.21 -6.78 -10.82
CA GLU A 144 -17.68 -7.31 -12.11
C GLU A 144 -16.98 -6.62 -13.28
N GLN A 145 -16.75 -5.31 -13.22
CA GLN A 145 -15.99 -4.60 -14.24
C GLN A 145 -14.56 -5.16 -14.41
N LEU A 146 -13.92 -5.56 -13.31
CA LEU A 146 -12.53 -6.04 -13.31
C LEU A 146 -12.40 -7.53 -13.65
N ALA A 147 -13.38 -8.35 -13.29
CA ALA A 147 -13.28 -9.81 -13.35
C ALA A 147 -14.40 -10.49 -14.15
N GLY A 148 -15.33 -9.74 -14.72
CA GLY A 148 -16.49 -10.23 -15.46
C GLY A 148 -17.65 -10.73 -14.59
N SER A 149 -17.40 -11.14 -13.35
CA SER A 149 -18.42 -11.53 -12.36
C SER A 149 -17.92 -11.35 -10.92
N GLU A 150 -18.83 -11.37 -9.93
CA GLU A 150 -18.41 -11.34 -8.52
C GLU A 150 -17.60 -12.58 -8.15
N GLU A 151 -17.95 -13.77 -8.63
CA GLU A 151 -17.22 -15.01 -8.36
C GLU A 151 -15.79 -14.94 -8.89
N GLY A 152 -15.63 -14.43 -10.13
CA GLY A 152 -14.32 -14.15 -10.70
C GLY A 152 -13.53 -13.18 -9.84
N PHE A 153 -14.18 -12.12 -9.36
CA PHE A 153 -13.55 -11.12 -8.52
C PHE A 153 -13.14 -11.68 -7.15
N VAL A 154 -13.97 -12.51 -6.52
CA VAL A 154 -13.65 -13.20 -5.26
C VAL A 154 -12.46 -14.16 -5.44
N ALA A 155 -12.32 -14.79 -6.61
CA ALA A 155 -11.13 -15.58 -6.91
C ALA A 155 -9.86 -14.71 -6.95
N LEU A 156 -9.93 -13.51 -7.54
CA LEU A 156 -8.83 -12.54 -7.51
C LEU A 156 -8.52 -12.06 -6.08
N MET A 157 -9.55 -11.78 -5.26
CA MET A 157 -9.39 -11.39 -3.86
C MET A 157 -8.63 -12.46 -3.06
N ASN A 158 -9.00 -13.73 -3.22
CA ASN A 158 -8.33 -14.84 -2.52
C ASN A 158 -6.92 -15.10 -3.05
N LYS A 159 -6.67 -14.91 -4.35
CA LYS A 159 -5.32 -14.97 -4.93
C LYS A 159 -4.44 -13.88 -4.31
N ARG A 160 -4.93 -12.64 -4.30
CA ARG A 160 -4.20 -11.49 -3.74
C ARG A 160 -3.94 -11.64 -2.23
N ALA A 161 -4.91 -12.18 -1.48
CA ALA A 161 -4.71 -12.51 -0.07
C ALA A 161 -3.50 -13.43 0.16
N LYS A 162 -3.33 -14.48 -0.65
CA LYS A 162 -2.17 -15.38 -0.57
C LYS A 162 -0.86 -14.68 -0.90
N GLU A 163 -0.84 -13.83 -1.92
CA GLU A 163 0.35 -13.05 -2.30
C GLU A 163 0.77 -12.08 -1.20
N LEU A 164 -0.18 -11.52 -0.45
CA LEU A 164 0.09 -10.66 0.71
C LEU A 164 0.45 -11.45 1.98
N GLY A 165 0.45 -12.79 1.93
CA GLY A 165 0.73 -13.63 3.10
C GLY A 165 -0.43 -13.75 4.10
N MET A 166 -1.66 -13.40 3.69
CA MET A 166 -2.87 -13.47 4.52
C MET A 166 -3.37 -14.93 4.63
N ASN A 167 -2.58 -15.77 5.30
CA ASN A 167 -2.78 -17.23 5.35
C ASN A 167 -4.02 -17.66 6.15
N ASN A 168 -4.64 -16.76 6.88
CA ASN A 168 -5.81 -17.03 7.71
C ASN A 168 -7.10 -16.42 7.15
N THR A 169 -7.07 -15.94 5.90
CA THR A 169 -8.18 -15.28 5.23
C THR A 169 -8.79 -16.13 4.13
N HIS A 170 -10.12 -16.15 4.08
CA HIS A 170 -10.90 -16.64 2.94
C HIS A 170 -12.10 -15.72 2.70
N PHE A 171 -12.17 -15.16 1.50
CA PHE A 171 -13.29 -14.35 1.05
C PHE A 171 -14.29 -15.20 0.27
N VAL A 172 -15.58 -15.01 0.57
CA VAL A 172 -16.69 -15.69 -0.12
C VAL A 172 -17.50 -14.72 -1.00
N ASN A 173 -17.41 -13.42 -0.72
CA ASN A 173 -18.03 -12.32 -1.47
C ASN A 173 -17.13 -11.08 -1.38
N CYS A 174 -17.41 -10.05 -2.17
CA CYS A 174 -16.60 -8.82 -2.14
C CYS A 174 -17.11 -7.76 -1.14
N THR A 175 -18.32 -7.93 -0.63
CA THR A 175 -19.00 -6.91 0.18
C THR A 175 -18.75 -7.05 1.68
N GLY A 176 -18.45 -8.27 2.14
CA GLY A 176 -18.41 -8.63 3.55
C GLY A 176 -19.79 -8.87 4.17
N LEU A 177 -20.80 -9.19 3.36
CA LEU A 177 -22.05 -9.74 3.89
C LEU A 177 -21.78 -11.10 4.56
N ASP A 178 -22.54 -11.42 5.61
CA ASP A 178 -22.36 -12.65 6.38
C ASP A 178 -22.53 -13.88 5.46
N ALA A 179 -21.50 -14.70 5.40
CA ALA A 179 -21.48 -15.95 4.64
C ALA A 179 -20.62 -16.98 5.37
N GLU A 180 -21.01 -18.25 5.30
CA GLU A 180 -20.24 -19.34 5.90
C GLU A 180 -18.83 -19.40 5.30
N GLY A 181 -17.81 -19.52 6.15
CA GLY A 181 -16.41 -19.55 5.72
C GLY A 181 -15.80 -18.20 5.34
N HIS A 182 -16.57 -17.10 5.34
CA HIS A 182 -16.04 -15.75 5.09
C HIS A 182 -15.34 -15.21 6.34
N LEU A 183 -14.06 -15.53 6.49
CA LEU A 183 -13.28 -15.27 7.70
C LEU A 183 -11.93 -14.63 7.36
N THR A 184 -11.43 -13.81 8.27
CA THR A 184 -10.10 -13.19 8.23
C THR A 184 -9.60 -13.00 9.66
N THR A 185 -8.45 -12.36 9.84
CA THR A 185 -7.87 -12.03 11.15
C THR A 185 -7.53 -10.55 11.23
N ALA A 186 -7.34 -10.01 12.43
CA ALA A 186 -6.95 -8.60 12.56
C ALA A 186 -5.57 -8.36 11.94
N HIS A 187 -4.66 -9.33 12.04
CA HIS A 187 -3.35 -9.32 11.39
C HIS A 187 -3.48 -9.24 9.86
N ASP A 188 -4.24 -10.15 9.24
CA ASP A 188 -4.42 -10.18 7.78
C ASP A 188 -5.10 -8.89 7.26
N VAL A 189 -6.09 -8.37 8.00
CA VAL A 189 -6.72 -7.08 7.68
C VAL A 189 -5.69 -5.94 7.74
N ALA A 190 -4.79 -5.95 8.71
CA ALA A 190 -3.73 -4.94 8.81
C ALA A 190 -2.77 -5.00 7.61
N LEU A 191 -2.45 -6.21 7.11
CA LEU A 191 -1.63 -6.39 5.92
C LEU A 191 -2.27 -5.77 4.67
N MET A 192 -3.51 -6.12 4.34
CA MET A 192 -4.18 -5.52 3.17
C MET A 192 -4.44 -4.01 3.34
N SER A 193 -4.66 -3.54 4.58
CA SER A 193 -4.79 -2.12 4.87
C SER A 193 -3.47 -1.38 4.63
N ALA A 194 -2.35 -1.94 5.12
CA ALA A 194 -1.02 -1.41 4.92
C ALA A 194 -0.63 -1.37 3.43
N GLN A 195 -1.10 -2.33 2.64
CA GLN A 195 -0.89 -2.30 1.20
C GLN A 195 -1.77 -1.24 0.50
N LEU A 196 -3.06 -1.13 0.86
CA LEU A 196 -3.97 -0.17 0.23
C LEU A 196 -3.54 1.29 0.48
N ILE A 197 -3.08 1.64 1.69
CA ILE A 197 -2.70 3.03 2.01
C ILE A 197 -1.44 3.51 1.28
N LYS A 198 -0.68 2.62 0.63
CA LYS A 198 0.43 3.01 -0.27
C LYS A 198 -0.06 3.76 -1.50
N PHE A 199 -1.33 3.61 -1.89
CA PHE A 199 -1.94 4.32 -3.01
C PHE A 199 -2.48 5.67 -2.51
N PRO A 200 -1.84 6.82 -2.79
CA PRO A 200 -2.27 8.11 -2.23
C PRO A 200 -3.70 8.51 -2.63
N LEU A 201 -4.18 7.96 -3.76
CA LEU A 201 -5.53 8.16 -4.26
C LEU A 201 -6.60 7.69 -3.26
N ILE A 202 -6.39 6.60 -2.50
CA ILE A 202 -7.41 6.14 -1.53
C ILE A 202 -7.69 7.19 -0.46
N LYS A 203 -6.65 7.91 -0.03
CA LYS A 203 -6.74 8.97 0.99
C LYS A 203 -7.63 10.14 0.53
N LYS A 204 -7.81 10.35 -0.79
CA LYS A 204 -8.75 11.35 -1.33
C LYS A 204 -10.22 11.03 -1.02
N TYR A 205 -10.57 9.76 -0.85
CA TYR A 205 -11.94 9.34 -0.54
C TYR A 205 -12.10 9.04 0.95
N SER A 206 -11.14 8.35 1.56
CA SER A 206 -11.26 7.85 2.94
C SER A 206 -11.18 8.95 4.01
N THR A 207 -10.74 10.16 3.65
CA THR A 207 -10.70 11.34 4.52
C THR A 207 -11.87 12.31 4.32
N VAL A 208 -12.79 12.01 3.40
CA VAL A 208 -13.99 12.82 3.16
C VAL A 208 -15.04 12.47 4.21
N TRP A 209 -15.59 13.47 4.91
CA TRP A 209 -16.65 13.25 5.89
C TRP A 209 -18.02 13.06 5.24
N MET A 210 -18.37 13.95 4.31
CA MET A 210 -19.62 13.91 3.54
C MET A 210 -19.32 14.30 2.10
N ASP A 211 -20.03 13.68 1.17
CA ASP A 211 -19.96 13.97 -0.26
C ASP A 211 -21.34 13.69 -0.87
N THR A 212 -21.49 13.93 -2.17
CA THR A 212 -22.71 13.64 -2.90
C THR A 212 -22.43 12.90 -4.21
N LEU A 213 -23.44 12.18 -4.68
CA LEU A 213 -23.53 11.61 -6.03
C LEU A 213 -24.72 12.23 -6.76
N ARG A 214 -24.82 11.98 -8.07
CA ARG A 214 -25.97 12.39 -8.90
C ARG A 214 -26.27 13.88 -8.77
N ASP A 215 -25.22 14.69 -8.91
CA ASP A 215 -25.31 16.15 -8.81
C ASP A 215 -25.98 16.69 -7.54
N GLY A 216 -25.90 15.93 -6.43
CA GLY A 216 -26.44 16.33 -5.13
C GLY A 216 -27.69 15.56 -4.69
N GLU A 217 -28.26 14.69 -5.53
CA GLU A 217 -29.48 13.95 -5.19
C GLU A 217 -29.25 12.85 -4.15
N SER A 218 -28.02 12.36 -4.01
CA SER A 218 -27.67 11.30 -3.06
C SER A 218 -26.51 11.73 -2.16
N GLU A 219 -26.77 11.84 -0.85
CA GLU A 219 -25.73 12.15 0.14
C GLU A 219 -24.99 10.88 0.58
N LEU A 220 -23.66 10.99 0.66
CA LEU A 220 -22.78 9.98 1.22
C LEU A 220 -22.24 10.50 2.55
N VAL A 221 -22.38 9.70 3.61
CA VAL A 221 -21.79 10.00 4.92
C VAL A 221 -20.78 8.94 5.28
N ASN A 222 -19.57 9.37 5.64
CA ASN A 222 -18.50 8.45 5.96
C ASN A 222 -18.83 7.64 7.21
N THR A 223 -18.81 6.32 7.08
CA THR A 223 -19.08 5.42 8.21
C THR A 223 -17.97 5.48 9.27
N ASN A 224 -16.76 5.90 8.89
CA ASN A 224 -15.64 6.10 9.80
C ASN A 224 -15.67 7.47 10.47
N LYS A 225 -16.21 7.52 11.69
CA LYS A 225 -16.29 8.73 12.51
C LYS A 225 -14.92 9.35 12.86
N LEU A 226 -13.81 8.60 12.77
CA LEU A 226 -12.48 9.13 13.08
C LEU A 226 -12.07 10.27 12.15
N VAL A 227 -12.55 10.23 10.90
CA VAL A 227 -12.31 11.28 9.89
C VAL A 227 -12.64 12.68 10.42
N ARG A 228 -13.68 12.80 11.24
CA ARG A 228 -14.10 14.07 11.84
C ARG A 228 -13.50 14.34 13.23
N PHE A 229 -13.18 13.28 13.97
CA PHE A 229 -12.95 13.36 15.44
C PHE A 229 -11.60 12.82 15.90
N TYR A 230 -10.66 12.57 15.00
CA TYR A 230 -9.30 12.13 15.34
C TYR A 230 -8.26 12.79 14.43
N LYS A 231 -7.32 13.50 15.04
CA LYS A 231 -6.27 14.22 14.30
C LYS A 231 -5.38 13.24 13.56
N GLY A 232 -5.17 13.50 12.27
CA GLY A 232 -4.28 12.73 11.41
C GLY A 232 -4.95 11.50 10.79
N THR A 233 -6.26 11.30 10.93
CA THR A 233 -6.94 10.17 10.26
C THR A 233 -6.75 10.23 8.75
N THR A 234 -6.27 9.12 8.19
CA THR A 234 -6.14 8.89 6.74
C THR A 234 -7.18 7.87 6.23
N GLY A 235 -7.89 7.17 7.11
CA GLY A 235 -8.84 6.12 6.73
C GLY A 235 -9.24 5.18 7.88
N LEU A 236 -9.75 3.98 7.60
CA LEU A 236 -9.95 3.41 6.27
C LEU A 236 -11.36 2.82 6.10
N LYS A 237 -11.75 1.83 6.91
CA LYS A 237 -13.04 1.15 6.70
C LYS A 237 -13.65 0.61 8.00
N THR A 238 -14.95 0.83 8.19
CA THR A 238 -15.75 0.14 9.22
C THR A 238 -16.50 -1.06 8.63
N GLY A 239 -16.83 -2.03 9.48
CA GLY A 239 -17.74 -3.13 9.17
C GLY A 239 -18.73 -3.40 10.30
N THR A 240 -19.97 -3.74 9.98
CA THR A 240 -20.94 -4.23 10.96
C THR A 240 -21.90 -5.23 10.34
N THR A 241 -22.02 -6.39 10.99
CA THR A 241 -23.06 -7.39 10.75
C THR A 241 -23.44 -8.03 12.09
N SER A 242 -24.51 -8.83 12.12
CA SER A 242 -24.87 -9.59 13.32
C SER A 242 -23.79 -10.62 13.68
N GLY A 243 -23.17 -11.26 12.68
CA GLY A 243 -22.08 -12.21 12.88
C GLY A 243 -20.76 -11.56 13.31
N ALA A 244 -20.33 -10.49 12.62
CA ALA A 244 -19.04 -9.83 12.86
C ALA A 244 -19.04 -8.87 14.06
N LYS A 245 -20.22 -8.44 14.53
CA LYS A 245 -20.37 -7.28 15.43
C LYS A 245 -19.70 -6.04 14.82
N TYR A 246 -18.96 -5.25 15.62
CA TYR A 246 -18.42 -3.95 15.20
C TYR A 246 -16.93 -4.04 14.88
N CYS A 247 -16.59 -3.93 13.60
CA CYS A 247 -15.22 -3.94 13.11
C CYS A 247 -14.76 -2.58 12.58
N LEU A 248 -13.45 -2.32 12.62
CA LEU A 248 -12.81 -1.12 12.10
C LEU A 248 -11.35 -1.40 11.73
N SER A 249 -10.95 -1.05 10.51
CA SER A 249 -9.56 -0.76 10.16
C SER A 249 -9.41 0.75 10.05
N ALA A 250 -8.69 1.34 10.99
CA ALA A 250 -8.40 2.77 11.07
C ALA A 250 -6.96 3.04 10.69
N THR A 251 -6.73 4.10 9.92
CA THR A 251 -5.39 4.55 9.58
C THR A 251 -5.22 6.01 9.93
N ALA A 252 -4.02 6.37 10.39
CA ALA A 252 -3.67 7.74 10.71
C ALA A 252 -2.19 8.00 10.48
N GLU A 253 -1.86 9.25 10.17
CA GLU A 253 -0.51 9.72 9.91
C GLU A 253 -0.22 10.98 10.74
N ARG A 254 0.93 11.00 11.43
CA ARG A 254 1.45 12.16 12.16
C ARG A 254 2.96 12.20 12.06
N ASP A 255 3.52 13.35 11.71
CA ASP A 255 4.96 13.58 11.66
C ASP A 255 5.72 12.51 10.84
N GLY A 256 5.14 12.10 9.70
CA GLY A 256 5.67 11.07 8.80
C GLY A 256 5.48 9.63 9.27
N MET A 257 4.96 9.40 10.47
CA MET A 257 4.62 8.08 10.98
C MET A 257 3.18 7.73 10.58
N GLU A 258 2.99 6.67 9.79
CA GLU A 258 1.66 6.13 9.51
C GLU A 258 1.38 4.91 10.39
N LEU A 259 0.12 4.70 10.77
CA LEU A 259 -0.30 3.60 11.63
C LEU A 259 -1.59 2.98 11.10
N VAL A 260 -1.69 1.65 11.23
CA VAL A 260 -2.88 0.86 10.95
C VAL A 260 -3.35 0.22 12.26
N ALA A 261 -4.53 0.58 12.72
CA ALA A 261 -5.19 0.01 13.89
C ALA A 261 -6.43 -0.77 13.47
N VAL A 262 -6.41 -2.09 13.69
CA VAL A 262 -7.56 -2.95 13.40
C VAL A 262 -8.21 -3.42 14.70
N VAL A 263 -9.53 -3.35 14.74
CA VAL A 263 -10.38 -3.86 15.82
C VAL A 263 -11.47 -4.73 15.21
N MET A 264 -11.59 -5.98 15.65
CA MET A 264 -12.58 -6.94 15.17
C MET A 264 -13.48 -7.46 16.30
N ALA A 265 -14.76 -7.61 15.99
CA ALA A 265 -15.80 -8.03 16.93
C ALA A 265 -15.84 -7.20 18.21
N GLY A 266 -15.77 -5.87 18.07
CA GLY A 266 -16.02 -4.92 19.14
C GLY A 266 -17.41 -5.09 19.74
N GLU A 267 -17.56 -4.79 21.04
CA GLU A 267 -18.82 -4.97 21.76
C GLU A 267 -19.91 -3.95 21.36
N SER A 268 -19.50 -2.75 20.94
CA SER A 268 -20.40 -1.69 20.45
C SER A 268 -19.72 -0.82 19.39
N SER A 269 -20.51 -0.01 18.67
CA SER A 269 -19.98 0.96 17.71
C SER A 269 -19.00 1.95 18.37
N ASP A 270 -19.28 2.41 19.59
CA ASP A 270 -18.41 3.38 20.26
C ASP A 270 -17.13 2.72 20.80
N LEU A 271 -17.23 1.44 21.18
CA LEU A 271 -16.08 0.67 21.66
C LEU A 271 -15.09 0.32 20.54
N ARG A 272 -15.54 0.05 19.29
CA ARG A 272 -14.59 -0.10 18.17
C ARG A 272 -13.79 1.18 17.89
N PHE A 273 -14.43 2.35 17.97
CA PHE A 273 -13.76 3.63 17.70
C PHE A 273 -12.84 4.03 18.84
N SER A 274 -13.28 3.90 20.09
CA SER A 274 -12.41 4.19 21.24
C SER A 274 -11.24 3.20 21.33
N GLY A 275 -11.43 1.92 21.00
CA GLY A 275 -10.37 0.93 20.86
C GLY A 275 -9.33 1.33 19.82
N ALA A 276 -9.76 1.68 18.60
CA ALA A 276 -8.85 2.15 17.56
C ALA A 276 -8.10 3.44 17.95
N LYS A 277 -8.78 4.40 18.59
CA LYS A 277 -8.11 5.63 19.11
C LYS A 277 -7.03 5.30 20.13
N LYS A 278 -7.31 4.41 21.10
CA LYS A 278 -6.33 3.96 22.11
C LYS A 278 -5.10 3.34 21.45
N LEU A 279 -5.29 2.50 20.43
CA LEU A 279 -4.20 1.90 19.66
C LEU A 279 -3.36 2.99 18.97
N LEU A 280 -3.99 3.85 18.18
CA LEU A 280 -3.29 4.91 17.45
C LEU A 280 -2.56 5.87 18.42
N ASP A 281 -3.21 6.28 19.50
CA ASP A 281 -2.61 7.14 20.52
C ASP A 281 -1.42 6.47 21.22
N TYR A 282 -1.51 5.17 21.51
CA TYR A 282 -0.38 4.39 22.02
C TYR A 282 0.81 4.41 21.05
N GLY A 283 0.58 4.16 19.76
CA GLY A 283 1.64 4.19 18.74
C GLY A 283 2.32 5.56 18.66
N PHE A 284 1.53 6.63 18.51
CA PHE A 284 2.07 7.99 18.40
C PHE A 284 2.70 8.51 19.70
N ALA A 285 2.26 8.06 20.87
CA ALA A 285 2.86 8.45 22.14
C ALA A 285 4.21 7.79 22.40
N ASN A 286 4.39 6.54 21.97
CA ASN A 286 5.55 5.73 22.32
C ASN A 286 6.61 5.64 21.22
N TYR A 287 6.27 5.93 19.97
CA TYR A 287 7.18 5.79 18.85
C TYR A 287 7.31 7.08 18.04
N SER A 288 8.42 7.17 17.30
CA SER A 288 8.67 8.20 16.30
C SER A 288 9.23 7.55 15.04
N PHE A 289 8.86 8.08 13.88
CA PHE A 289 9.32 7.60 12.60
C PHE A 289 10.37 8.56 12.04
N LYS A 290 11.48 8.02 11.52
CA LYS A 290 12.55 8.81 10.92
C LYS A 290 13.03 8.16 9.64
N GLU A 291 13.22 8.97 8.62
CA GLU A 291 14.02 8.59 7.46
C GLU A 291 15.51 8.80 7.76
N ILE A 292 16.31 7.76 7.59
CA ILE A 292 17.74 7.79 7.86
C ILE A 292 18.48 7.55 6.55
N GLY A 293 19.27 8.54 6.10
CA GLY A 293 20.20 8.39 4.99
C GLY A 293 21.57 7.86 5.42
N ALA A 294 22.41 7.56 4.43
CA ALA A 294 23.73 6.96 4.62
C ALA A 294 24.76 7.88 5.29
N GLU A 295 24.66 9.21 5.15
CA GLU A 295 25.65 10.20 5.65
C GLU A 295 27.11 9.79 5.32
N LEU A 296 27.42 9.65 4.03
CA LEU A 296 28.76 9.30 3.57
C LEU A 296 29.78 10.37 3.97
N LYS A 297 30.94 9.94 4.49
CA LYS A 297 32.06 10.85 4.81
C LYS A 297 32.94 11.09 3.59
N GLU A 298 33.03 10.10 2.71
CA GLU A 298 33.83 10.11 1.49
C GLU A 298 32.96 10.41 0.27
N ASN A 299 33.41 11.35 -0.56
CA ASN A 299 32.78 11.64 -1.86
C ASN A 299 33.39 10.81 -3.01
N GLU A 300 34.59 10.28 -2.82
CA GLU A 300 35.29 9.42 -3.78
C GLU A 300 36.07 8.32 -3.06
N ILE A 301 36.23 7.18 -3.73
CA ILE A 301 37.02 6.04 -3.23
C ILE A 301 38.03 5.55 -4.27
N SER A 302 39.05 4.83 -3.81
CA SER A 302 40.10 4.30 -4.69
C SER A 302 39.57 3.25 -5.67
N LEU A 303 39.93 3.41 -6.93
CA LEU A 303 39.55 2.53 -8.04
C LEU A 303 40.79 1.89 -8.67
N LEU A 304 40.79 0.56 -8.77
CA LEU A 304 41.86 -0.19 -9.42
C LEU A 304 41.65 -0.26 -10.94
N LYS A 305 42.75 -0.16 -11.70
CA LYS A 305 42.77 -0.36 -13.16
C LYS A 305 41.85 0.58 -13.96
N GLY A 306 41.40 1.69 -13.38
CA GLY A 306 40.59 2.69 -14.06
C GLY A 306 41.43 3.73 -14.79
N VAL A 307 40.84 4.39 -15.78
CA VAL A 307 41.40 5.62 -16.38
C VAL A 307 41.51 6.73 -15.33
N LYS A 308 40.61 6.75 -14.35
CA LYS A 308 40.76 7.51 -13.09
C LYS A 308 41.24 6.58 -11.98
N LYS A 309 41.98 7.14 -11.01
CA LYS A 309 42.43 6.43 -9.79
C LYS A 309 41.35 6.36 -8.71
N THR A 310 40.28 7.15 -8.87
CA THR A 310 39.15 7.22 -7.96
C THR A 310 37.84 7.13 -8.75
N VAL A 311 36.76 6.83 -8.05
CA VAL A 311 35.38 6.92 -8.54
C VAL A 311 34.55 7.64 -7.51
N GLY A 312 33.71 8.58 -7.94
CA GLY A 312 32.77 9.26 -7.06
C GLY A 312 31.67 8.33 -6.56
N VAL A 313 31.23 8.51 -5.32
CA VAL A 313 30.24 7.65 -4.66
C VAL A 313 28.98 8.44 -4.31
N SER A 314 27.84 7.76 -4.33
CA SER A 314 26.55 8.32 -3.94
C SER A 314 25.69 7.28 -3.22
N CYS A 315 24.83 7.73 -2.33
CA CYS A 315 23.80 6.90 -1.72
C CYS A 315 22.59 7.80 -1.46
N ASP A 316 21.63 7.73 -2.39
CA ASP A 316 20.40 8.53 -2.34
C ASP A 316 19.27 7.80 -1.61
N GLU A 317 19.44 6.49 -1.37
CA GLU A 317 18.48 5.67 -0.64
C GLU A 317 18.46 6.03 0.85
N LYS A 318 17.27 5.87 1.43
CA LYS A 318 17.03 6.08 2.86
C LYS A 318 16.31 4.86 3.42
N VAL A 319 16.51 4.62 4.71
CA VAL A 319 15.78 3.60 5.45
C VAL A 319 14.78 4.27 6.38
N ASN A 320 13.55 3.76 6.36
CA ASN A 320 12.49 4.13 7.28
C ASN A 320 12.68 3.39 8.60
N VAL A 321 12.78 4.13 9.71
CA VAL A 321 13.08 3.56 11.01
C VAL A 321 12.08 4.03 12.04
N LEU A 322 11.43 3.06 12.67
CA LEU A 322 10.57 3.28 13.82
C LEU A 322 11.37 3.16 15.12
N LEU A 323 11.36 4.23 15.91
CA LEU A 323 12.16 4.36 17.14
C LEU A 323 11.26 4.53 18.36
N PRO A 324 11.41 3.72 19.42
CA PRO A 324 10.82 4.01 20.72
C PRO A 324 11.30 5.37 21.23
N LYS A 325 10.39 6.21 21.72
CA LYS A 325 10.71 7.54 22.26
C LYS A 325 11.44 7.49 23.61
N THR A 326 11.30 6.38 24.33
CA THR A 326 11.95 6.12 25.63
C THR A 326 13.44 5.83 25.47
N GLU A 327 13.83 5.22 24.34
CA GLU A 327 15.21 5.03 23.98
C GLU A 327 15.68 6.26 23.19
N LYS A 328 16.58 7.07 23.77
CA LYS A 328 17.36 8.04 22.99
C LYS A 328 18.33 7.25 22.11
N SER A 329 17.82 6.53 21.12
CA SER A 329 18.60 5.59 20.34
C SER A 329 19.67 6.36 19.57
N GLN A 330 20.94 6.06 19.85
CA GLN A 330 22.05 6.52 19.04
C GLN A 330 22.00 5.72 17.73
N ILE A 331 21.58 6.38 16.65
CA ILE A 331 21.67 5.81 15.31
C ILE A 331 23.16 5.68 14.98
N VAL A 332 23.62 4.46 14.71
CA VAL A 332 25.00 4.19 14.30
C VAL A 332 24.99 3.75 12.84
N ARG A 333 25.88 4.34 12.04
CA ARG A 333 26.04 4.01 10.62
C ARG A 333 27.42 3.40 10.42
N GLN A 334 27.46 2.22 9.82
CA GLN A 334 28.70 1.51 9.53
C GLN A 334 28.83 1.34 8.02
N THR A 335 29.83 1.99 7.44
CA THR A 335 30.13 1.90 6.02
C THR A 335 31.04 0.72 5.75
N GLU A 336 30.61 -0.16 4.83
CA GLU A 336 31.36 -1.32 4.37
C GLU A 336 31.59 -1.21 2.86
N TRP A 337 32.86 -1.21 2.45
CA TRP A 337 33.25 -1.13 1.04
C TRP A 337 33.53 -2.51 0.46
N ASN A 338 33.25 -2.69 -0.84
CA ASN A 338 33.62 -3.93 -1.54
C ASN A 338 35.15 -4.11 -1.54
N LYS A 339 35.62 -5.33 -1.25
CA LYS A 339 37.06 -5.62 -1.05
C LYS A 339 37.95 -5.22 -2.23
N LYS A 340 37.44 -5.23 -3.46
CA LYS A 340 38.15 -4.83 -4.67
C LYS A 340 37.22 -4.11 -5.63
N ILE A 341 37.41 -2.80 -5.74
CA ILE A 341 36.65 -1.93 -6.63
C ILE A 341 37.55 -1.69 -7.85
N THR A 342 37.22 -2.31 -8.98
CA THR A 342 38.07 -2.37 -10.17
C THR A 342 37.28 -1.97 -11.41
N ALA A 343 37.87 -1.15 -12.27
CA ALA A 343 37.28 -0.77 -13.53
C ALA A 343 37.15 -1.96 -14.51
N PRO A 344 36.16 -1.96 -15.42
CA PRO A 344 35.21 -0.88 -15.67
C PRO A 344 34.07 -0.82 -14.63
N ILE A 345 33.64 0.39 -14.28
CA ILE A 345 32.46 0.66 -13.45
C ILE A 345 31.49 1.52 -14.23
N LYS A 346 30.20 1.20 -14.16
CA LYS A 346 29.11 2.01 -14.68
C LYS A 346 28.52 2.85 -13.55
N LYS A 347 27.94 3.99 -13.92
CA LYS A 347 27.11 4.77 -13.00
C LYS A 347 25.97 3.89 -12.47
N GLY A 348 25.79 3.85 -11.16
CA GLY A 348 24.79 3.01 -10.48
C GLY A 348 25.31 1.67 -9.99
N ASP A 349 26.51 1.23 -10.36
CA ASP A 349 27.07 -0.03 -9.85
C ASP A 349 27.26 0.04 -8.32
N GLU A 350 26.83 -0.99 -7.60
CA GLU A 350 26.99 -1.10 -6.15
C GLU A 350 28.47 -1.36 -5.78
N ILE A 351 29.04 -0.48 -4.98
CA ILE A 351 30.47 -0.45 -4.62
C ILE A 351 30.71 -0.57 -3.11
N GLY A 352 29.64 -0.52 -2.31
CA GLY A 352 29.65 -0.68 -0.87
C GLY A 352 28.24 -0.58 -0.31
N ARG A 353 28.12 -0.62 1.02
CA ARG A 353 26.85 -0.53 1.74
C ARG A 353 27.03 0.28 3.04
N VAL A 354 25.98 0.95 3.48
CA VAL A 354 25.88 1.51 4.83
C VAL A 354 24.88 0.69 5.63
N ASN A 355 25.36 0.00 6.66
CA ASN A 355 24.53 -0.71 7.63
C ASN A 355 24.08 0.27 8.72
N VAL A 356 22.77 0.43 8.89
CA VAL A 356 22.17 1.34 9.87
C VAL A 356 21.73 0.53 11.10
N TYR A 357 22.19 0.94 12.27
CA TYR A 357 21.90 0.30 13.56
C TYR A 357 21.17 1.24 14.50
N VAL A 358 20.21 0.69 15.24
CA VAL A 358 19.54 1.32 16.37
C VAL A 358 19.87 0.49 17.60
N GLY A 359 20.71 1.05 18.49
CA GLY A 359 21.28 0.27 19.58
C GLY A 359 22.18 -0.85 19.04
N LYS A 360 21.76 -2.11 19.23
CA LYS A 360 22.47 -3.30 18.71
C LYS A 360 21.79 -3.95 17.50
N THR A 361 20.61 -3.48 17.13
CA THR A 361 19.80 -4.10 16.07
C THR A 361 20.05 -3.38 14.76
N GLN A 362 20.38 -4.14 13.71
CA GLN A 362 20.45 -3.60 12.35
C GLN A 362 19.03 -3.35 11.86
N VAL A 363 18.73 -2.11 11.47
CA VAL A 363 17.40 -1.68 11.01
C VAL A 363 17.31 -1.50 9.50
N GLY A 364 18.45 -1.51 8.80
CA GLY A 364 18.48 -1.55 7.35
C GLY A 364 19.88 -1.41 6.78
N THR A 365 19.94 -1.51 5.46
CA THR A 365 21.18 -1.47 4.67
C THR A 365 20.95 -0.61 3.44
N LEU A 366 21.81 0.37 3.23
CA LEU A 366 21.70 1.31 2.11
C LEU A 366 22.83 1.05 1.11
N PRO A 367 22.53 0.77 -0.18
CA PRO A 367 23.55 0.53 -1.19
C PRO A 367 24.29 1.83 -1.53
N ILE A 368 25.61 1.77 -1.56
CA ILE A 368 26.46 2.84 -2.07
C ILE A 368 26.76 2.53 -3.52
N THR A 369 26.46 3.47 -4.41
CA THR A 369 26.60 3.31 -5.85
C THR A 369 27.65 4.26 -6.43
N ALA A 370 28.21 3.88 -7.58
CA ALA A 370 29.09 4.75 -8.34
C ALA A 370 28.31 5.92 -8.96
N SER A 371 28.72 7.15 -8.66
CA SER A 371 28.07 8.37 -9.17
C SER A 371 28.38 8.64 -10.66
N GLU A 372 29.43 8.00 -11.18
CA GLU A 372 29.90 8.14 -12.56
C GLU A 372 30.43 6.81 -13.11
N ALA A 373 30.55 6.74 -14.44
CA ALA A 373 31.20 5.61 -15.10
C ALA A 373 32.71 5.86 -15.21
N VAL A 374 33.52 4.83 -14.97
CA VAL A 374 34.96 4.87 -15.15
C VAL A 374 35.42 3.67 -15.97
N GLU A 375 35.97 3.96 -17.15
CA GLU A 375 36.51 2.94 -18.04
C GLU A 375 37.81 2.32 -17.51
N LYS A 376 38.12 1.13 -18.01
CA LYS A 376 39.37 0.43 -17.70
C LYS A 376 40.54 1.10 -18.42
N LEU A 377 41.63 1.33 -17.71
CA LEU A 377 42.91 1.72 -18.30
C LEU A 377 43.48 0.53 -19.10
N THR A 378 43.38 0.63 -20.42
CA THR A 378 43.97 -0.33 -21.35
C THR A 378 45.31 0.18 -21.86
N PHE A 379 46.15 -0.73 -22.37
CA PHE A 379 47.42 -0.37 -23.01
C PHE A 379 47.24 0.71 -24.09
N TRP A 380 46.20 0.58 -24.92
CA TRP A 380 45.90 1.53 -25.99
C TRP A 380 45.49 2.91 -25.47
N VAL A 381 44.71 2.97 -24.39
CA VAL A 381 44.35 4.24 -23.73
C VAL A 381 45.60 4.92 -23.17
N ALA A 382 46.47 4.17 -22.48
CA ALA A 382 47.71 4.69 -21.94
C ALA A 382 48.68 5.16 -23.05
N LEU A 383 48.85 4.38 -24.12
CA LEU A 383 49.68 4.73 -25.27
C LEU A 383 49.19 6.00 -25.96
N ARG A 384 47.87 6.15 -26.14
CA ARG A 384 47.26 7.37 -26.70
C ARG A 384 47.55 8.60 -25.86
N TRP A 385 47.51 8.50 -24.52
CA TRP A 385 47.85 9.63 -23.64
C TRP A 385 49.31 10.06 -23.77
N ILE A 386 50.23 9.09 -23.83
CA ILE A 386 51.66 9.36 -24.02
C ILE A 386 51.90 10.07 -25.37
N LEU A 387 51.30 9.54 -26.45
CA LEU A 387 51.47 10.10 -27.80
C LEU A 387 50.79 11.47 -27.97
N GLY A 388 49.63 11.70 -27.34
CA GLY A 388 48.92 12.99 -27.37
C GLY A 388 49.53 14.07 -26.48
N GLY A 389 50.21 13.69 -25.40
CA GLY A 389 50.99 14.63 -24.57
C GLY A 389 52.21 15.19 -25.30
N ILE A 390 52.75 14.44 -26.28
CA ILE A 390 53.90 14.86 -27.11
C ILE A 390 53.50 15.90 -28.17
N THR A 391 52.21 16.02 -28.54
CA THR A 391 51.73 16.97 -29.55
C THR A 391 51.26 18.32 -28.98
N THR A 392 51.35 18.51 -27.65
CA THR A 392 50.91 19.74 -26.96
C THR A 392 52.08 20.47 -26.24
N LEU A 393 53.30 19.99 -26.47
CA LEU A 393 54.59 20.65 -26.19
C LEU A 393 55.16 21.14 -27.52
#